data_AF-A0A0S6XDU0-F1
#
_entry.id   AF-A0A0S6XDU0-F1
#
_cell.length_a   1.000
_cell.length_b   1.000
_cell.length_c   1.000
_cell.angle_alpha   90.00
_cell.angle_beta   90.00
_cell.angle_gamma   90.00
#
_symmetry.space_group_name_H-M   'P 1'
#
loop_
_entity.id
_entity.type
_entity.pdbx_description
1 polymer ?
#
loop_
_entity_poly.entity_id
_entity_poly.type
_entity_poly.pdbx_seq_one_letter_code
_entity_poly.pdbx_strand_id
1 'polypeptide(L)'
;MAHRILLTGASGYLGGTILAQLKTAGLPQYDRMYALVRTEEQSKAVREYGAEQIAIDITEGEAIRRAVVEAGISVIIFTIDSRTFDAQRHFIDALAKVKKARGIDVHFIHVRSLAITWPVSHIKDTTSLYLQILKAILQNKDIGSGPSGYYLAASGSVAWEDIYASFAEALANRGVVDSRKVPSASDADLKVMGKGLGVPKEFVALQLGGE
;
A
#
# COMPACT_ATOMS: atom_id res chain seq x y z
N MET A 1 -9.66 28.50 6.15
CA MET A 1 -8.60 28.62 5.12
C MET A 1 -8.67 27.39 4.22
N ALA A 2 -8.42 27.54 2.92
CA ALA A 2 -8.50 26.42 2.00
C ALA A 2 -7.30 25.45 2.14
N HIS A 3 -7.56 24.15 2.07
CA HIS A 3 -6.55 23.11 2.19
C HIS A 3 -5.70 22.98 0.92
N ARG A 4 -4.43 22.61 1.10
CA ARG A 4 -3.54 22.18 0.01
C ARG A 4 -3.30 20.69 0.17
N ILE A 5 -3.59 19.93 -0.89
CA ILE A 5 -3.66 18.47 -0.84
C ILE A 5 -2.46 17.92 -1.61
N LEU A 6 -1.80 16.90 -1.08
CA LEU A 6 -0.79 16.11 -1.78
C LEU A 6 -1.29 14.69 -1.98
N LEU A 7 -1.38 14.24 -3.23
CA LEU A 7 -1.58 12.86 -3.59
C LEU A 7 -0.25 12.23 -4.00
N THR A 8 0.22 11.23 -3.24
CA THR A 8 1.35 10.41 -3.68
C THR A 8 0.86 9.30 -4.61
N GLY A 9 1.74 8.77 -5.47
CA GLY A 9 1.37 7.65 -6.35
C GLY A 9 0.28 8.00 -7.37
N ALA A 10 0.20 9.28 -7.75
CA ALA A 10 -0.84 9.83 -8.62
C ALA A 10 -0.87 9.20 -10.03
N SER A 11 0.24 8.61 -10.49
CA SER A 11 0.30 7.85 -11.75
C SER A 11 0.05 6.35 -11.60
N GLY A 12 -0.21 5.88 -10.38
CA GLY A 12 -0.53 4.48 -10.09
C GLY A 12 -2.02 4.18 -10.15
N TYR A 13 -2.39 2.92 -9.92
CA TYR A 13 -3.78 2.46 -10.01
C TYR A 13 -4.74 3.21 -9.06
N LEU A 14 -4.42 3.26 -7.76
CA LEU A 14 -5.26 3.95 -6.77
C LEU A 14 -5.22 5.47 -6.95
N GLY A 15 -4.03 6.06 -7.02
CA GLY A 15 -3.88 7.51 -7.16
C GLY A 15 -4.47 8.06 -8.46
N GLY A 16 -4.25 7.38 -9.59
CA GLY A 16 -4.84 7.78 -10.87
C GLY A 16 -6.37 7.67 -10.87
N THR A 17 -6.92 6.64 -10.24
CA THR A 17 -8.37 6.50 -10.07
C THR A 17 -8.95 7.63 -9.20
N ILE A 18 -8.28 8.01 -8.11
CA ILE A 18 -8.67 9.17 -7.29
C ILE A 18 -8.68 10.44 -8.14
N LEU A 19 -7.64 10.70 -8.92
CA LEU A 19 -7.57 11.87 -9.81
C LEU A 19 -8.72 11.88 -10.83
N ALA A 20 -9.01 10.74 -11.46
CA ALA A 20 -10.09 10.61 -12.44
C ALA A 20 -11.48 10.93 -11.85
N GLN A 21 -11.67 10.65 -10.57
CA GLN A 21 -12.93 10.89 -9.87
C GLN A 21 -13.04 12.28 -9.24
N LEU A 22 -11.98 13.10 -9.21
CA LEU A 22 -12.00 14.41 -8.53
C LEU A 22 -13.15 15.32 -9.01
N LYS A 23 -13.39 15.38 -10.32
CA LYS A 23 -14.42 16.26 -10.91
C LYS A 23 -15.84 15.80 -10.58
N THR A 24 -16.06 14.50 -10.39
CA THR A 24 -17.37 13.91 -10.13
C THR A 24 -17.64 13.70 -8.63
N ALA A 25 -16.59 13.74 -7.80
CA ALA A 25 -16.69 13.53 -6.35
C ALA A 25 -17.43 14.64 -5.59
N GLY A 26 -17.68 15.80 -6.22
CA GLY A 26 -18.42 16.90 -5.58
C GLY A 26 -17.69 17.50 -4.37
N LEU A 27 -16.35 17.51 -4.40
CA LEU A 27 -15.54 18.02 -3.29
C LEU A 27 -15.78 19.53 -3.06
N PRO A 28 -15.85 20.00 -1.80
CA PRO A 28 -15.82 21.42 -1.49
C PRO A 28 -14.54 22.10 -2.00
N GLN A 29 -14.57 23.44 -2.10
CA GLN A 29 -13.42 24.20 -2.59
C GLN A 29 -12.16 23.98 -1.74
N TYR A 30 -11.04 23.70 -2.42
CA TYR A 30 -9.69 23.63 -1.87
C TYR A 30 -8.75 24.57 -2.64
N ASP A 31 -7.56 24.84 -2.10
CA ASP A 31 -6.59 25.79 -2.67
C ASP A 31 -5.86 25.18 -3.86
N ARG A 32 -5.22 24.01 -3.63
CA ARG A 32 -4.41 23.34 -4.65
C ARG A 32 -4.33 21.84 -4.43
N MET A 33 -4.27 21.08 -5.53
CA MET A 33 -3.98 19.65 -5.56
C MET A 33 -2.57 19.44 -6.12
N TYR A 34 -1.69 18.84 -5.34
CA TYR A 34 -0.36 18.42 -5.75
C TYR A 34 -0.32 16.91 -6.00
N ALA A 35 0.43 16.50 -7.01
CA ALA A 35 0.65 15.10 -7.37
C ALA A 35 2.16 14.82 -7.32
N LEU A 36 2.58 13.85 -6.50
CA LEU A 36 3.95 13.38 -6.49
C LEU A 36 4.17 12.41 -7.67
N VAL A 37 4.80 12.91 -8.72
CA VAL A 37 5.13 12.16 -9.94
C VAL A 37 6.58 12.41 -10.36
N ARG A 38 7.18 11.41 -11.01
CA ARG A 38 8.64 11.35 -11.24
C ARG A 38 9.07 11.80 -12.62
N THR A 39 8.16 11.76 -13.61
CA THR A 39 8.49 12.07 -15.01
C THR A 39 7.67 13.22 -15.56
N GLU A 40 8.19 13.89 -16.59
CA GLU A 40 7.49 14.97 -17.29
C GLU A 40 6.19 14.49 -17.97
N GLU A 41 6.19 13.26 -18.49
CA GLU A 41 5.00 12.64 -19.06
C GLU A 41 3.89 12.47 -18.01
N GLN A 42 4.24 12.00 -16.81
CA GLN A 42 3.31 11.91 -15.69
C GLN A 42 2.83 13.29 -15.24
N SER A 43 3.70 14.30 -15.25
CA SER A 43 3.35 15.69 -14.94
C SER A 43 2.27 16.22 -15.88
N LYS A 44 2.41 15.97 -17.19
CA LYS A 44 1.39 16.33 -18.19
C LYS A 44 0.07 15.61 -17.92
N ALA A 45 0.11 14.30 -17.68
CA ALA A 45 -1.08 13.51 -17.42
C ALA A 45 -1.86 13.99 -16.18
N VAL A 46 -1.20 14.24 -15.05
CA VAL A 46 -1.89 14.67 -13.81
C VAL A 46 -2.48 16.09 -13.91
N ARG A 47 -1.91 16.96 -14.76
CA ARG A 47 -2.44 18.30 -15.02
C ARG A 47 -3.80 18.29 -15.72
N GLU A 48 -4.08 17.28 -16.55
CA GLU A 48 -5.40 17.12 -17.18
C GLU A 48 -6.53 16.90 -16.15
N TYR A 49 -6.16 16.39 -14.96
CA TYR A 49 -7.04 16.19 -13.82
C TYR A 49 -7.01 17.34 -12.81
N GLY A 50 -6.31 18.44 -13.10
CA GLY A 50 -6.25 19.63 -12.24
C GLY A 50 -5.27 19.49 -11.06
N ALA A 51 -4.31 18.56 -11.15
CA ALA A 51 -3.23 18.43 -10.17
C ALA A 51 -1.91 18.99 -10.71
N GLU A 52 -1.11 19.57 -9.82
CA GLU A 52 0.22 20.09 -10.14
C GLU A 52 1.31 19.15 -9.66
N GLN A 53 2.35 18.95 -10.48
CA GLN A 53 3.47 18.13 -10.06
C GLN A 53 4.20 18.76 -8.86
N ILE A 54 4.53 17.92 -7.89
CA ILE A 54 5.58 18.19 -6.91
C ILE A 54 6.62 17.08 -7.00
N ALA A 55 7.90 17.44 -7.06
CA ALA A 55 9.00 16.48 -7.08
C ALA A 55 9.59 16.39 -5.67
N ILE A 56 9.49 15.21 -5.06
CA ILE A 56 10.01 14.93 -3.72
C ILE A 56 10.78 13.62 -3.79
N ASP A 57 12.04 13.64 -3.35
CA ASP A 57 12.73 12.42 -3.04
C ASP A 57 12.23 11.90 -1.69
N ILE A 58 11.53 10.76 -1.73
CA ILE A 58 10.88 10.19 -0.55
C ILE A 58 11.84 9.36 0.32
N THR A 59 13.05 9.08 -0.16
CA THR A 59 14.06 8.41 0.66
C THR A 59 14.78 9.38 1.59
N GLU A 60 14.64 10.69 1.33
CA GLU A 60 15.29 11.77 2.07
C GLU A 60 14.30 12.53 2.96
N GLY A 61 14.33 12.27 4.27
CA GLY A 61 13.38 12.85 5.22
C GLY A 61 13.35 14.38 5.24
N GLU A 62 14.49 15.04 5.05
CA GLU A 62 14.55 16.51 4.96
C GLU A 62 13.96 17.05 3.66
N ALA A 63 14.08 16.32 2.53
CA ALA A 63 13.45 16.71 1.28
C ALA A 63 11.92 16.68 1.41
N ILE A 64 11.37 15.63 2.04
CA ILE A 64 9.94 15.53 2.39
C ILE A 64 9.52 16.72 3.25
N ARG A 65 10.21 16.93 4.38
CA ARG A 65 9.86 17.98 5.35
C ARG A 65 9.87 19.36 4.72
N ARG A 66 10.91 19.68 3.94
CA ARG A 66 11.04 20.96 3.25
C ARG A 66 9.90 21.17 2.26
N ALA A 67 9.67 20.23 1.35
CA ALA A 67 8.67 20.36 0.30
C ALA A 67 7.24 20.52 0.86
N VAL A 68 6.88 19.73 1.88
CA VAL A 68 5.55 19.77 2.50
C VAL A 68 5.32 21.10 3.23
N VAL A 69 6.33 21.59 3.96
CA VAL A 69 6.23 22.85 4.71
C VAL A 69 6.21 24.05 3.78
N GLU A 70 7.10 24.12 2.79
CA GLU A 70 7.17 25.22 1.82
C GLU A 70 5.90 25.31 0.97
N ALA A 71 5.39 24.17 0.48
CA ALA A 71 4.13 24.14 -0.24
C ALA A 71 2.91 24.39 0.67
N GLY A 72 3.07 24.32 2.00
CA GLY A 72 1.99 24.50 2.96
C GLY A 72 0.92 23.41 2.86
N ILE A 73 1.31 22.18 2.52
CA ILE A 73 0.41 21.04 2.34
C ILE A 73 -0.21 20.66 3.70
N SER A 74 -1.54 20.64 3.77
CA SER A 74 -2.28 20.29 4.98
C SER A 74 -3.01 18.97 4.89
N VAL A 75 -3.19 18.39 3.71
CA VAL A 75 -3.77 17.06 3.55
C VAL A 75 -2.84 16.22 2.69
N ILE A 76 -2.52 15.01 3.12
CA ILE A 76 -1.70 14.06 2.37
C ILE A 76 -2.49 12.77 2.18
N ILE A 77 -2.66 12.35 0.93
CA ILE A 77 -3.20 11.05 0.54
C ILE A 77 -2.00 10.19 0.11
N PHE A 78 -1.60 9.28 0.99
CA PHE A 78 -0.40 8.46 0.83
C PHE A 78 -0.74 7.08 0.26
N THR A 79 -0.51 6.91 -1.04
CA THR A 79 -0.81 5.67 -1.80
C THR A 79 0.45 5.03 -2.40
N ILE A 80 1.62 5.29 -1.82
CA ILE A 80 2.90 4.69 -2.23
C ILE A 80 3.52 3.96 -1.05
N ASP A 81 4.66 3.32 -1.30
CA ASP A 81 5.51 2.72 -0.28
C ASP A 81 4.78 1.78 0.68
N SER A 82 4.36 0.64 0.14
CA SER A 82 3.71 -0.43 0.90
C SER A 82 4.72 -1.35 1.61
N ARG A 83 6.01 -1.00 1.63
CA ARG A 83 7.07 -1.87 2.14
C ARG A 83 7.67 -1.38 3.45
N THR A 84 7.83 -0.07 3.60
CA THR A 84 8.42 0.52 4.81
C THR A 84 7.57 1.66 5.35
N PHE A 85 7.90 2.14 6.55
CA PHE A 85 7.19 3.22 7.25
C PHE A 85 8.02 4.50 7.41
N ASP A 86 9.20 4.57 6.78
CA ASP A 86 10.16 5.65 7.03
C ASP A 86 9.67 6.99 6.44
N ALA A 87 9.20 6.99 5.19
CA ALA A 87 8.69 8.20 4.55
C ALA A 87 7.45 8.77 5.29
N GLN A 88 6.55 7.90 5.75
CA GLN A 88 5.31 8.27 6.44
C GLN A 88 5.60 9.07 7.70
N ARG A 89 6.62 8.69 8.48
CA ARG A 89 7.06 9.43 9.67
C ARG A 89 7.47 10.86 9.31
N HIS A 90 8.26 11.02 8.24
CA HIS A 90 8.68 12.35 7.78
C HIS A 90 7.52 13.21 7.27
N PHE A 91 6.54 12.62 6.59
CA PHE A 91 5.32 13.32 6.18
C PHE A 91 4.49 13.79 7.38
N ILE A 92 4.33 12.94 8.40
CA ILE A 92 3.60 13.28 9.64
C ILE A 92 4.31 14.42 10.39
N ASP A 93 5.64 14.35 10.54
CA ASP A 93 6.43 15.41 11.15
C ASP A 93 6.26 16.74 10.39
N ALA A 94 6.25 16.68 9.07
CA ALA A 94 6.09 17.86 8.22
C ALA A 94 4.69 18.47 8.36
N LEU A 95 3.64 17.65 8.43
CA LEU A 95 2.27 18.11 8.70
C LEU A 95 2.16 18.79 10.07
N ALA A 96 2.85 18.28 11.09
CA ALA A 96 2.88 18.93 12.40
C ALA A 96 3.50 20.35 12.34
N LYS A 97 4.54 20.53 11.51
CA LYS A 97 5.13 21.86 11.24
C LYS A 97 4.14 22.77 10.49
N VAL A 98 3.42 22.25 9.49
CA VAL A 98 2.39 23.02 8.76
C VAL A 98 1.25 23.45 9.69
N LYS A 99 0.78 22.57 10.58
CA LYS A 99 -0.24 22.91 11.58
C LYS A 99 0.20 24.09 12.46
N LYS A 100 1.44 24.07 12.95
CA LYS A 100 2.01 25.18 13.75
C LYS A 100 2.14 26.48 12.94
N ALA A 101 2.60 26.40 11.70
CA ALA A 101 2.84 27.57 10.86
C ALA A 101 1.56 28.23 10.34
N ARG A 102 0.54 27.44 10.00
CA ARG A 102 -0.70 27.92 9.37
C ARG A 102 -1.90 27.98 10.30
N GLY A 103 -1.84 27.38 11.48
CA GLY A 103 -2.97 27.33 12.42
C GLY A 103 -4.20 26.59 11.88
N ILE A 104 -4.01 25.66 10.93
CA ILE A 104 -5.08 24.84 10.35
C ILE A 104 -4.91 23.37 10.72
N ASP A 105 -6.02 22.63 10.69
CA ASP A 105 -5.98 21.18 10.81
C ASP A 105 -5.28 20.53 9.62
N VAL A 106 -4.60 19.43 9.94
CA VAL A 106 -3.81 18.66 9.01
C VAL A 106 -4.23 17.20 9.05
N HIS A 107 -4.18 16.53 7.90
CA HIS A 107 -4.69 15.18 7.75
C HIS A 107 -3.71 14.31 6.96
N PHE A 108 -3.46 13.10 7.46
CA PHE A 108 -2.69 12.07 6.77
C PHE A 108 -3.62 10.89 6.51
N ILE A 109 -3.93 10.64 5.24
CA ILE A 109 -4.80 9.56 4.77
C ILE A 109 -3.90 8.48 4.19
N HIS A 110 -3.91 7.29 4.78
CA HIS A 110 -3.08 6.17 4.36
C HIS A 110 -3.94 4.92 4.22
N VAL A 111 -3.75 4.22 3.10
CA VAL A 111 -4.39 2.91 2.87
C VAL A 111 -3.55 1.85 3.56
N ARG A 112 -4.01 1.36 4.71
CA ARG A 112 -3.48 0.15 5.34
C ARG A 112 -4.34 -1.03 4.94
N SER A 113 -3.73 -2.11 4.47
CA SER A 113 -4.42 -3.41 4.46
C SER A 113 -4.51 -3.86 5.92
N LEU A 114 -5.71 -3.83 6.51
CA LEU A 114 -5.90 -4.21 7.91
C LEU A 114 -5.69 -5.72 8.13
N ALA A 115 -5.80 -6.52 7.07
CA ALA A 115 -5.44 -7.92 7.05
C ALA A 115 -4.70 -8.19 5.73
N ILE A 116 -3.54 -8.84 5.78
CA ILE A 116 -2.89 -9.37 4.57
C ILE A 116 -3.63 -10.67 4.23
N THR A 117 -4.69 -10.56 3.45
CA THR A 117 -5.49 -11.69 3.01
C THR A 117 -4.95 -12.26 1.71
N TRP A 118 -4.60 -13.54 1.71
CA TRP A 118 -4.14 -14.26 0.53
C TRP A 118 -5.26 -15.10 -0.06
N PRO A 119 -5.45 -15.11 -1.39
CA PRO A 119 -6.35 -16.06 -2.02
C PRO A 119 -5.79 -17.47 -1.84
N VAL A 120 -6.66 -18.40 -1.46
CA VAL A 120 -6.36 -19.82 -1.38
C VAL A 120 -7.30 -20.59 -2.27
N SER A 121 -6.83 -21.74 -2.75
CA SER A 121 -7.61 -22.65 -3.56
C SER A 121 -7.24 -24.07 -3.17
N HIS A 122 -8.26 -24.91 -3.02
CA HIS A 122 -8.02 -26.34 -2.87
C HIS A 122 -7.43 -26.89 -4.17
N ILE A 123 -6.50 -27.85 -4.09
CA ILE A 123 -5.82 -28.40 -5.29
C ILE A 123 -6.82 -28.90 -6.35
N LYS A 124 -7.96 -29.45 -5.93
CA LYS A 124 -9.04 -29.88 -6.84
C LYS A 124 -9.71 -28.74 -7.59
N ASP A 125 -9.87 -27.57 -6.98
CA ASP A 125 -10.47 -26.40 -7.62
C ASP A 125 -9.52 -25.85 -8.68
N THR A 126 -8.23 -25.75 -8.34
CA THR A 126 -7.18 -25.34 -9.27
C THR A 126 -7.08 -26.28 -10.46
N THR A 127 -7.02 -27.59 -10.24
CA THR A 127 -6.94 -28.55 -11.36
C THR A 127 -8.21 -28.55 -12.20
N SER A 128 -9.38 -28.36 -11.58
CA SER A 128 -10.65 -28.23 -12.31
C SER A 128 -10.69 -26.99 -13.19
N LEU A 129 -10.20 -25.85 -12.71
CA LEU A 129 -10.07 -24.62 -13.51
C LEU A 129 -9.15 -24.87 -14.72
N TYR A 130 -8.02 -25.53 -14.51
CA TYR A 130 -7.05 -25.80 -15.58
C TYR A 130 -7.66 -26.68 -16.67
N LEU A 131 -8.38 -27.74 -16.27
CA LEU A 131 -9.06 -28.63 -17.21
C LEU A 131 -10.18 -27.91 -17.97
N GLN A 132 -10.90 -26.99 -17.33
CA GLN A 132 -11.94 -26.19 -17.99
C GLN A 132 -11.37 -25.19 -18.99
N ILE A 133 -10.28 -24.50 -18.64
CA ILE A 133 -9.55 -23.60 -19.54
C ILE A 133 -9.04 -24.40 -20.75
N LEU A 134 -8.37 -25.53 -20.52
CA LEU A 134 -7.87 -26.39 -21.59
C LEU A 134 -9.00 -26.88 -22.49
N LYS A 135 -10.11 -27.34 -21.92
CA LYS A 135 -11.29 -27.76 -22.68
C LYS A 135 -11.84 -26.62 -23.53
N ALA A 136 -11.93 -25.41 -23.00
CA ALA A 136 -12.42 -24.25 -23.75
C ALA A 136 -11.49 -23.90 -24.92
N ILE A 137 -10.17 -23.93 -24.72
CA ILE A 137 -9.15 -23.75 -25.76
C ILE A 137 -9.30 -24.80 -26.86
N LEU A 138 -9.38 -26.08 -26.49
CA LEU A 138 -9.52 -27.19 -27.46
C LEU A 138 -10.85 -27.14 -28.23
N GLN A 139 -11.87 -26.49 -27.66
CA GLN A 139 -13.15 -26.23 -28.31
C GLN A 139 -13.17 -24.95 -29.15
N ASN A 140 -12.03 -24.26 -29.31
CA ASN A 140 -11.92 -22.96 -29.98
C ASN A 140 -12.89 -21.90 -29.43
N LYS A 141 -13.16 -21.91 -28.11
CA LYS A 141 -13.95 -20.88 -27.45
C LYS A 141 -13.06 -19.68 -27.13
N ASP A 142 -13.58 -18.47 -27.32
CA ASP A 142 -12.93 -17.27 -26.82
C ASP A 142 -13.10 -17.20 -25.29
N ILE A 143 -11.98 -17.27 -24.58
CA ILE A 143 -11.91 -17.16 -23.12
C ILE A 143 -11.10 -15.93 -22.69
N GLY A 144 -10.64 -15.12 -23.64
CA GLY A 144 -9.71 -14.02 -23.39
C GLY A 144 -8.24 -14.42 -23.55
N SER A 145 -7.43 -13.44 -23.96
CA SER A 145 -5.98 -13.55 -24.13
C SER A 145 -5.30 -12.20 -23.83
N GLY A 146 -3.97 -12.19 -23.70
CA GLY A 146 -3.21 -10.99 -23.34
C GLY A 146 -3.65 -10.45 -21.96
N PRO A 147 -3.94 -9.14 -21.83
CA PRO A 147 -4.41 -8.55 -20.57
C PRO A 147 -5.66 -9.19 -19.97
N SER A 148 -6.52 -9.81 -20.80
CA SER A 148 -7.74 -10.48 -20.36
C SER A 148 -7.59 -12.00 -20.20
N GLY A 149 -6.37 -12.53 -20.37
CA GLY A 149 -6.09 -13.97 -20.35
C GLY A 149 -5.47 -14.49 -19.05
N TYR A 150 -5.61 -13.74 -17.94
CA TYR A 150 -5.08 -14.14 -16.63
C TYR A 150 -6.19 -14.78 -15.79
N TYR A 151 -5.97 -16.03 -15.39
CA TYR A 151 -6.93 -16.80 -14.58
C TYR A 151 -6.31 -17.12 -13.23
N LEU A 152 -6.99 -16.75 -12.14
CA LEU A 152 -6.54 -16.98 -10.78
C LEU A 152 -7.53 -17.91 -10.08
N ALA A 153 -7.06 -19.08 -9.63
CA ALA A 153 -7.86 -19.98 -8.81
C ALA A 153 -7.91 -19.43 -7.37
N ALA A 154 -9.06 -18.91 -6.96
CA ALA A 154 -9.28 -18.36 -5.64
C ALA A 154 -10.71 -18.72 -5.17
N SER A 155 -10.87 -19.90 -4.56
CA SER A 155 -12.15 -20.33 -3.99
C SER A 155 -12.35 -19.87 -2.54
N GLY A 156 -11.31 -19.30 -1.92
CA GLY A 156 -11.38 -18.66 -0.61
C GLY A 156 -10.23 -17.69 -0.37
N SER A 157 -10.20 -17.13 0.84
CA SER A 157 -9.10 -16.28 1.31
C SER A 157 -8.78 -16.60 2.76
N VAL A 158 -7.54 -16.31 3.16
CA VAL A 158 -7.10 -16.42 4.56
C VAL A 158 -6.27 -15.20 4.93
N ALA A 159 -6.53 -14.62 6.09
CA ALA A 159 -5.65 -13.60 6.67
C ALA A 159 -4.44 -14.29 7.32
N TRP A 160 -3.22 -13.85 6.99
CA TRP A 160 -2.02 -14.47 7.59
C TRP A 160 -1.99 -14.35 9.12
N GLU A 161 -2.51 -13.24 9.65
CA GLU A 161 -2.62 -13.01 11.09
C GLU A 161 -3.46 -14.09 11.81
N ASP A 162 -4.51 -14.61 11.18
CA ASP A 162 -5.36 -15.66 11.76
C ASP A 162 -4.59 -16.98 11.90
N ILE A 163 -3.76 -17.30 10.90
CA ILE A 163 -2.92 -18.50 10.96
C ILE A 163 -1.84 -18.34 12.04
N TYR A 164 -1.22 -17.15 12.12
CA TYR A 164 -0.23 -16.85 13.15
C TYR A 164 -0.81 -16.92 14.56
N ALA A 165 -2.00 -16.36 14.77
CA ALA A 165 -2.73 -16.46 16.03
C ALA A 165 -3.03 -17.92 16.39
N SER A 166 -3.51 -18.71 15.42
CA SER A 166 -3.79 -20.14 15.60
C SER A 166 -2.54 -20.94 15.99
N PHE A 167 -1.38 -20.63 15.38
CA PHE A 167 -0.11 -21.25 15.78
C PHE A 167 0.31 -20.85 17.19
N ALA A 168 0.23 -19.56 17.54
CA ALA A 168 0.58 -19.09 18.88
C ALA A 168 -0.28 -19.76 19.96
N GLU A 169 -1.58 -19.90 19.71
CA GLU A 169 -2.48 -20.61 20.60
C GLU A 169 -2.10 -22.10 20.74
N ALA A 170 -1.86 -22.79 19.62
CA ALA A 170 -1.47 -24.20 19.63
C ALA A 170 -0.12 -24.45 20.34
N LEU A 171 0.85 -23.55 20.16
CA LEU A 171 2.17 -23.64 20.81
C LEU A 171 2.09 -23.33 22.31
N ALA A 172 1.29 -22.34 22.71
CA ALA A 172 1.06 -22.02 24.11
C ALA A 172 0.35 -23.17 24.84
N ASN A 173 -0.63 -23.81 24.20
CA ASN A 173 -1.30 -24.98 24.75
C ASN A 173 -0.36 -26.19 24.90
N ARG A 174 0.77 -26.21 24.19
CA ARG A 174 1.84 -27.21 24.34
C ARG A 174 2.96 -26.78 25.30
N GLY A 175 2.89 -25.58 25.87
CA GLY A 175 3.92 -25.03 26.75
C GLY A 175 5.24 -24.70 26.05
N VAL A 176 5.22 -24.52 24.72
CA VAL A 176 6.43 -24.19 23.92
C VAL A 176 6.69 -22.67 23.90
N VAL A 177 5.64 -21.86 24.09
CA VAL A 177 5.72 -20.40 24.17
C VAL A 177 4.90 -19.88 25.34
N ASP A 178 5.32 -18.75 25.91
CA ASP A 178 4.67 -18.15 27.09
C ASP A 178 3.46 -17.28 26.74
N SER A 179 3.25 -16.97 25.46
CA SER A 179 2.21 -16.06 24.97
C SER A 179 1.35 -16.72 23.90
N ARG A 180 0.03 -16.53 24.03
CA ARG A 180 -0.96 -16.87 22.98
C ARG A 180 -1.09 -15.81 21.89
N LYS A 181 -0.41 -14.66 22.04
CA LYS A 181 -0.44 -13.55 21.09
C LYS A 181 0.85 -13.51 20.29
N VAL A 182 0.75 -13.04 19.05
CA VAL A 182 1.89 -12.74 18.18
C VAL A 182 2.22 -11.25 18.30
N PRO A 183 3.31 -10.87 18.98
CA PRO A 183 3.75 -9.48 19.05
C PRO A 183 4.45 -9.08 17.75
N SER A 184 4.49 -7.77 17.46
CA SER A 184 5.35 -7.24 16.40
C SER A 184 6.82 -7.49 16.72
N ALA A 185 7.61 -7.83 15.71
CA ALA A 185 9.03 -8.11 15.86
C ALA A 185 9.82 -6.80 16.13
N SER A 186 10.73 -6.84 17.10
CA SER A 186 11.69 -5.75 17.30
C SER A 186 12.79 -5.77 16.23
N ASP A 187 13.59 -4.71 16.11
CA ASP A 187 14.74 -4.68 15.18
C ASP A 187 15.75 -5.80 15.48
N ALA A 188 15.88 -6.20 16.75
CA ALA A 188 16.72 -7.32 17.15
C ALA A 188 16.12 -8.66 16.67
N ASP A 189 14.81 -8.83 16.83
CA ASP A 189 14.10 -10.04 16.37
C ASP A 189 14.21 -10.19 14.86
N LEU A 190 13.98 -9.11 14.10
CA LEU A 190 14.07 -9.12 12.64
C LEU A 190 15.47 -9.52 12.14
N LYS A 191 16.55 -9.16 12.85
CA LYS A 191 17.91 -9.61 12.51
C LYS A 191 18.08 -11.11 12.71
N VAL A 192 17.56 -11.66 13.81
CA VAL A 192 17.63 -13.10 14.12
C VAL A 192 16.78 -13.88 13.12
N MET A 193 15.56 -13.42 12.85
CA MET A 193 14.65 -14.00 11.87
C MET A 193 15.25 -13.98 10.46
N GLY A 194 15.82 -12.85 10.03
CA GLY A 194 16.50 -12.71 8.74
C GLY A 194 17.64 -13.72 8.59
N LYS A 195 18.48 -13.88 9.61
CA LYS A 195 19.52 -14.91 9.63
C LYS A 195 18.95 -16.33 9.47
N GLY A 196 17.86 -16.65 10.17
CA GLY A 196 17.20 -17.95 10.07
C GLY A 196 16.58 -18.22 8.70
N LEU A 197 16.06 -17.17 8.05
CA LEU A 197 15.46 -17.23 6.72
C LEU A 197 16.48 -17.09 5.58
N GLY A 198 17.74 -16.78 5.87
CA GLY A 198 18.78 -16.54 4.87
C GLY A 198 18.57 -15.25 4.06
N VAL A 199 17.90 -14.25 4.63
CA VAL A 199 17.59 -12.96 3.99
C VAL A 199 17.98 -11.78 4.89
N PRO A 200 18.22 -10.57 4.33
CA PRO A 200 18.34 -9.36 5.13
C PRO A 200 17.08 -9.11 5.96
N LYS A 201 17.21 -8.44 7.11
CA LYS A 201 16.09 -8.19 8.04
C LYS A 201 14.92 -7.46 7.37
N GLU A 202 15.21 -6.64 6.37
CA GLU A 202 14.26 -5.85 5.59
C GLU A 202 13.33 -6.72 4.72
N PHE A 203 13.72 -7.96 4.45
CA PHE A 203 12.93 -8.93 3.67
C PHE A 203 12.14 -9.91 4.54
N VAL A 204 12.29 -9.86 5.88
CA VAL A 204 11.61 -10.79 6.79
C VAL A 204 10.09 -10.63 6.70
N ALA A 205 9.59 -9.40 6.75
CA ALA A 205 8.15 -9.13 6.64
C ALA A 205 7.55 -9.62 5.31
N LEU A 206 8.34 -9.55 4.22
CA LEU A 206 7.91 -10.04 2.91
C LEU A 206 7.85 -11.58 2.86
N GLN A 207 8.84 -12.25 3.42
CA GLN A 207 8.89 -13.72 3.48
C GLN A 207 7.79 -14.31 4.36
N LEU A 208 7.44 -13.62 5.45
CA LEU A 208 6.46 -14.09 6.42
C LEU A 208 5.06 -13.49 6.19
N GLY A 209 4.89 -12.51 5.30
CA GLY A 209 3.59 -11.91 5.02
C GLY A 209 2.93 -11.28 6.26
N GLY A 210 3.72 -10.67 7.15
CA GLY A 210 3.29 -10.03 8.41
C GLY A 210 4.36 -9.09 8.99
N GLU A 211 3.96 -8.23 9.93
CA GLU A 211 4.79 -7.23 10.64
C GLU A 211 5.29 -7.71 12.02
#